data_AF-A0AAC9RKK6-F1
#
_entry.id   AF-A0AAC9RKK6-F1
#
_cell.length_a   1.000
_cell.length_b   1.000
_cell.length_c   1.000
_cell.angle_alpha   90.00
_cell.angle_beta   90.00
_cell.angle_gamma   90.00
#
_symmetry.space_group_name_H-M   'P 1'
#
loop_
_entity.id
_entity.type
_entity.pdbx_description
1 polymer ?
#
loop_
_entity_poly.entity_id
_entity_poly.type
_entity_poly.pdbx_seq_one_letter_code
_entity_poly.pdbx_strand_id
1 'polypeptide(L)' 'MMYTPYPGIYPIPFMPMYAMLAHAYVPYQTYVNAFPLTEALMKGTLFPELYQPYIEKDKRWEGRK' A
#
# COMPACT_ATOMS: atom_id res chain seq x y z
N MET A 1 -25.62 10.71 3.74
CA MET A 1 -24.94 9.48 3.29
C MET A 1 -24.15 9.83 2.04
N MET A 2 -22.81 9.78 2.08
CA MET A 2 -21.96 10.17 0.95
C MET A 2 -21.80 9.00 -0.02
N TYR A 3 -22.17 9.22 -1.28
CA TYR A 3 -21.99 8.27 -2.38
C TYR A 3 -20.53 8.28 -2.81
N THR A 4 -19.91 7.11 -2.84
CA THR A 4 -18.50 6.95 -3.16
C THR A 4 -18.37 6.16 -4.46
N PRO A 5 -17.60 6.65 -5.45
CA PRO A 5 -17.60 6.12 -6.81
C PRO A 5 -16.85 4.78 -6.99
N TYR A 6 -16.39 4.17 -5.90
CA TYR A 6 -15.67 2.89 -5.93
C TYR A 6 -16.54 1.79 -5.30
N PRO A 7 -17.03 0.79 -6.06
CA PRO A 7 -17.75 -0.36 -5.50
C PRO A 7 -16.81 -1.37 -4.83
N GLY A 8 -15.72 -0.91 -4.22
CA GLY A 8 -14.64 -1.73 -3.66
C GLY A 8 -14.44 -1.47 -2.17
N ILE A 9 -14.86 -2.46 -1.37
CA ILE A 9 -14.49 -2.75 0.03
C ILE A 9 -14.31 -1.52 0.94
N TYR A 10 -15.43 -0.94 1.37
CA TYR A 10 -15.48 -0.04 2.52
C TYR A 10 -15.38 -0.80 3.85
N PRO A 11 -14.77 -0.16 4.86
CA PRO A 11 -13.35 0.04 4.98
C PRO A 11 -12.71 -1.17 5.67
N ILE A 12 -11.46 -1.47 5.34
CA ILE A 12 -10.64 -2.28 6.26
C ILE A 12 -10.59 -1.48 7.57
N PRO A 13 -11.03 -2.02 8.73
CA PRO A 13 -11.32 -1.26 9.94
C PRO A 13 -10.14 -0.44 10.52
N PHE A 14 -8.93 -0.63 10.01
CA PHE A 14 -7.70 0.03 10.46
C PHE A 14 -7.10 1.07 9.51
N MET A 15 -7.69 1.30 8.32
CA MET A 15 -7.21 2.35 7.40
C MET A 15 -8.22 3.49 7.34
N PRO A 16 -7.88 4.71 7.82
CA PRO A 16 -8.80 5.83 7.75
C PRO A 16 -9.03 6.22 6.29
N MET A 17 -10.25 6.66 5.99
CA MET A 17 -10.62 7.20 4.68
C MET A 17 -9.73 8.37 4.26
N TYR A 18 -9.20 9.11 5.23
CA TYR A 18 -8.26 10.21 5.05
C TYR A 18 -7.00 9.93 5.89
N ALA A 19 -5.96 9.42 5.26
CA ALA A 19 -4.67 9.18 5.91
C ALA A 19 -3.99 10.51 6.25
N MET A 20 -3.56 10.67 7.49
CA MET A 20 -2.78 11.82 7.94
C MET A 20 -1.29 11.59 7.70
N LEU A 21 -0.59 12.65 7.30
CA LEU A 21 0.88 12.59 7.20
C LEU A 21 1.51 12.35 8.58
N ALA A 22 2.71 11.79 8.58
CA ALA A 22 3.47 11.43 9.80
C ALA A 22 2.76 10.45 10.75
N HIS A 23 1.76 9.70 10.26
CA HIS A 23 1.12 8.61 10.98
C HIS A 23 1.48 7.27 10.35
N ALA A 24 1.74 6.27 11.20
CA ALA A 24 1.91 4.90 10.75
C ALA A 24 0.54 4.23 10.65
N TYR A 25 0.19 3.74 9.45
CA TYR A 25 -1.00 2.94 9.21
C TYR A 25 -0.58 1.51 8.87
N VAL A 26 -1.17 0.54 9.56
CA VAL A 26 -0.98 -0.87 9.28
C VAL A 26 -2.29 -1.42 8.70
N PRO A 27 -2.38 -1.63 7.38
CA PRO A 27 -3.56 -2.25 6.80
C PRO A 27 -3.66 -3.72 7.20
N TYR A 28 -4.86 -4.29 7.14
CA TYR A 28 -5.04 -5.73 7.28
C TYR A 28 -4.30 -6.44 6.15
N GLN A 29 -3.43 -7.38 6.49
CA GLN A 29 -2.61 -8.14 5.55
C GLN A 29 -3.07 -9.59 5.59
N THR A 30 -3.53 -10.10 4.44
CA THR A 30 -3.73 -11.53 4.25
C THR A 30 -2.42 -12.14 3.77
N TYR A 31 -1.91 -13.16 4.45
CA TYR A 31 -0.76 -13.91 3.95
C TYR A 31 -1.15 -14.65 2.66
N VAL A 32 -0.58 -14.24 1.53
CA VAL A 32 -0.84 -14.88 0.23
C VAL A 32 0.34 -15.73 -0.19
N ASN A 33 1.51 -15.12 -0.32
CA ASN A 33 2.74 -15.75 -0.76
C ASN A 33 3.95 -15.08 -0.08
N ALA A 34 5.10 -15.75 -0.12
CA ALA A 34 6.35 -15.21 0.39
C ALA A 34 7.46 -15.35 -0.66
N PHE A 35 8.33 -14.36 -0.75
CA PHE A 35 9.57 -14.49 -1.51
C PHE A 35 10.52 -15.50 -0.83
N PRO A 36 11.41 -16.16 -1.59
CA PRO A 36 12.58 -16.82 -1.02
C PRO A 36 13.42 -15.82 -0.20
N LEU A 37 14.03 -16.29 0.90
CA LEU A 37 14.73 -15.43 1.86
C LEU A 37 15.79 -14.52 1.21
N THR A 38 16.57 -15.06 0.26
CA THR A 38 17.59 -14.29 -0.46
C THR A 38 16.98 -13.10 -1.21
N GLU A 39 15.84 -13.31 -1.87
CA GLU A 39 15.14 -12.25 -2.59
C GLU A 39 14.46 -11.27 -1.62
N ALA A 40 13.86 -11.77 -0.55
CA ALA A 40 13.23 -10.94 0.49
C ALA A 40 14.22 -9.96 1.13
N LEU A 41 15.45 -10.42 1.41
CA LEU A 41 16.53 -9.58 1.94
C LEU A 41 16.93 -8.47 0.96
N MET A 42 17.00 -8.78 -0.33
CA MET A 42 17.31 -7.78 -1.37
C MET A 42 16.18 -6.76 -1.55
N LYS A 43 14.92 -7.20 -1.40
CA LYS A 43 13.72 -6.36 -1.60
C LYS A 43 13.31 -5.57 -0.36
N GLY A 44 13.78 -5.95 0.82
CA GLY A 44 13.39 -5.34 2.09
C GLY A 44 12.00 -5.73 2.59
N THR A 45 11.38 -6.76 2.01
CA THR A 45 10.08 -7.31 2.41
C THR A 45 10.00 -8.80 2.08
N LEU A 46 9.38 -9.58 2.97
CA LEU A 46 9.05 -10.99 2.70
C LEU A 46 7.85 -11.12 1.75
N PHE A 47 6.97 -10.13 1.77
CA PHE A 47 5.66 -10.19 1.14
C PHE A 47 5.68 -9.49 -0.22
N PRO A 48 5.40 -10.22 -1.33
CA PRO A 48 5.35 -9.65 -2.68
C PRO A 48 4.40 -8.47 -2.82
N GLU A 49 3.26 -8.50 -2.15
CA GLU A 49 2.24 -7.45 -2.17
C GLU A 49 2.69 -6.14 -1.51
N LEU A 50 3.74 -6.17 -0.68
CA LEU A 50 4.32 -4.97 -0.04
C LEU A 50 5.54 -4.43 -0.80
N TYR A 51 6.02 -5.11 -1.85
CA TYR A 51 7.19 -4.66 -2.59
C TYR A 51 6.87 -3.49 -3.51
N GLN A 52 7.23 -2.28 -3.08
CA GLN A 52 7.02 -1.04 -3.81
C GLN A 52 8.34 -0.29 -4.07
N PRO A 53 9.10 -0.64 -5.12
CA PRO A 53 10.35 0.04 -5.44
C PRO A 53 10.09 1.49 -5.87
N TYR A 54 10.99 2.39 -5.49
CA TYR A 54 10.95 3.78 -5.94
C TYR A 54 11.29 3.87 -7.44
N ILE A 55 10.46 4.60 -8.19
CA ILE A 55 10.65 4.85 -9.62
C ILE A 55 10.80 6.37 -9.80
N GLU A 56 11.96 6.83 -10.27
CA GLU A 56 12.30 8.26 -10.38
C GLU A 56 11.29 9.07 -11.22
N LYS A 57 10.70 8.43 -12.23
CA LYS A 57 9.67 9.02 -13.11
C LYS A 57 8.34 8.30 -12.96
N ASP A 58 7.93 8.04 -11.72
CA ASP A 58 6.61 7.45 -11.49
C ASP A 58 5.52 8.44 -11.92
N LYS A 59 4.79 8.08 -12.99
CA LYS A 59 3.68 8.88 -13.53
C LYS A 59 2.52 9.02 -12.54
N ARG A 60 2.49 8.23 -11.45
CA ARG A 60 1.51 8.37 -10.36
C ARG A 60 1.71 9.66 -9.56
N TRP A 61 2.91 10.24 -9.60
CA TRP A 61 3.20 11.54 -9.00
C TRP A 61 3.31 12.61 -10.10
N GLU A 62 2.18 12.92 -10.74
CA GLU A 62 2.01 14.22 -11.38
C GLU A 62 1.79 15.24 -10.26
N GLY A 63 2.88 15.74 -9.68
CA GLY A 63 2.83 16.87 -8.77
C GLY A 63 2.20 18.06 -9.48
N ARG A 64 0.86 18.15 -9.42
CA ARG A 64 0.12 19.36 -9.76
C ARG A 64 0.61 20.42 -8.78
N LYS A 65 1.50 21.27 -9.27
CA LYS A 65 1.85 22.55 -8.66
C LYS A 65 0.64 23.48 -8.72
#